data_AF-A0A852CW79-F1
#
_entry.id   AF-A0A852CW79-F1
#
_cell.length_a   1.000
_cell.length_b   1.000
_cell.length_c   1.000
_cell.angle_alpha   90.00
_cell.angle_beta   90.00
_cell.angle_gamma   90.00
#
_symmetry.space_group_name_H-M   'P 1'
#
loop_
_entity.id
_entity.type
_entity.pdbx_description
1 polymer ?
#
loop_
_entity_poly.entity_id
_entity_poly.type
_entity_poly.pdbx_seq_one_letter_code
_entity_poly.pdbx_strand_id
1 'polypeptide(L)'
;RLQREEEEAYASSQSTQGAQSLTFSKFEEKKTNEKTRKVTTVKKFFTASSRAGAKKAEIQEAKAPSPSIHRQASIETDRVSKEFIEFIRTYQKPGQDIYKQCKLFLDTMSHKRDLSIEEQSECAQDFYQNVADRLQTRWKVPPEKVEKAMDEVEKYIMTRQYKYVFCPETTDDEKKDLAVQKRIRALHWVTPQMLCVPVSEEIPEVSDMVVKAITDIIEMDSKRVPRDKLACITKCSKHIFNAIKITKNEPASADDFLPTLIYIVLKGNPPRLQSNIQYITRFCNPSRLMTGEDGYYFTNL
;
A
#
# COMPACT_ATOMS: atom_id res chain seq x y z
N ARG A 1 -27.45 4.72 -47.99
CA ARG A 1 -27.23 3.34 -47.50
C ARG A 1 -26.45 3.36 -46.18
N LEU A 2 -25.32 4.06 -46.08
CA LEU A 2 -24.58 4.21 -44.81
C LEU A 2 -25.34 4.95 -43.68
N GLN A 3 -26.16 5.97 -43.98
CA GLN A 3 -26.99 6.62 -42.94
C GLN A 3 -28.16 5.77 -42.42
N ARG A 4 -28.60 4.77 -43.19
CA ARG A 4 -29.69 3.87 -42.77
C ARG A 4 -29.18 2.77 -41.83
N GLU A 5 -27.91 2.39 -41.98
CA GLU A 5 -27.22 1.44 -41.11
C GLU A 5 -26.83 2.08 -39.76
N GLU A 6 -26.55 3.39 -39.73
CA GLU A 6 -26.31 4.12 -38.47
C GLU A 6 -27.58 4.32 -37.63
N GLU A 7 -28.73 4.61 -38.24
CA GLU A 7 -30.00 4.75 -37.51
C GLU A 7 -30.56 3.42 -36.99
N GLU A 8 -30.36 2.30 -37.71
CA GLU A 8 -30.75 0.96 -37.26
C GLU A 8 -29.91 0.46 -36.09
N ALA A 9 -28.61 0.82 -36.03
CA ALA A 9 -27.74 0.51 -34.90
C ALA A 9 -28.10 1.35 -33.65
N TYR A 10 -28.52 2.60 -33.82
CA TYR A 10 -28.91 3.49 -32.73
C TYR A 10 -30.26 3.08 -32.11
N ALA A 11 -31.23 2.68 -32.94
CA ALA A 11 -32.56 2.24 -32.50
C ALA A 11 -32.54 0.90 -31.74
N SER A 12 -31.58 0.02 -32.01
CA SER A 12 -31.43 -1.27 -31.29
C SER A 12 -30.88 -1.13 -29.86
N SER A 13 -30.37 0.06 -29.49
CA SER A 13 -29.69 0.27 -28.20
C SER A 13 -30.57 0.86 -27.09
N GLN A 14 -31.80 1.29 -27.40
CA GLN A 14 -32.71 1.93 -26.45
C GLN A 14 -34.04 1.18 -26.31
N SER A 15 -34.03 -0.07 -25.83
CA SER A 15 -35.26 -0.66 -25.25
C SER A 15 -34.98 -1.92 -24.41
N THR A 16 -34.52 -1.76 -23.16
CA THR A 16 -35.13 -2.43 -21.99
C THR A 16 -34.50 -1.93 -20.68
N GLN A 17 -35.37 -1.70 -19.70
CA GLN A 17 -35.13 -1.11 -18.37
C GLN A 17 -34.47 -2.10 -17.38
N GLY A 18 -33.91 -1.56 -16.30
CA GLY A 18 -33.96 -2.20 -14.98
C GLY A 18 -32.62 -2.34 -14.26
N ALA A 19 -32.54 -1.77 -13.05
CA ALA A 19 -31.44 -1.90 -12.11
C ALA A 19 -31.05 -3.35 -11.83
N GLN A 20 -29.74 -3.65 -11.70
CA GLN A 20 -29.16 -4.54 -10.68
C GLN A 20 -27.63 -4.68 -10.80
N SER A 21 -26.98 -4.60 -9.65
CA SER A 21 -25.68 -5.14 -9.22
C SER A 21 -24.83 -5.89 -10.27
N LEU A 22 -23.64 -5.36 -10.56
CA LEU A 22 -22.61 -6.07 -11.33
C LEU A 22 -21.87 -7.07 -10.44
N THR A 23 -22.39 -8.30 -10.40
CA THR A 23 -21.60 -9.50 -10.11
C THR A 23 -21.42 -10.28 -11.40
N PHE A 24 -20.17 -10.59 -11.78
CA PHE A 24 -19.89 -11.52 -12.88
C PHE A 24 -18.83 -12.53 -12.45
N SER A 25 -19.30 -13.59 -11.82
CA SER A 25 -18.68 -14.91 -11.88
C SER A 25 -19.18 -15.62 -13.15
N LYS A 26 -18.25 -15.96 -14.06
CA LYS A 26 -18.23 -17.16 -14.94
C LYS A 26 -17.56 -16.83 -16.27
N PHE A 27 -16.35 -17.35 -16.47
CA PHE A 27 -16.04 -18.08 -17.70
C PHE A 27 -14.99 -19.16 -17.42
N GLU A 28 -15.13 -20.26 -18.16
CA GLU A 28 -14.77 -21.63 -17.81
C GLU A 28 -13.30 -22.03 -17.94
N GLU A 29 -12.99 -23.10 -17.19
CA GLU A 29 -11.84 -23.98 -17.30
C GLU A 29 -11.40 -24.27 -18.75
N LYS A 30 -10.10 -24.08 -19.02
CA LYS A 30 -9.36 -24.97 -19.92
C LYS A 30 -8.20 -25.61 -19.17
N LYS A 31 -8.44 -26.85 -18.73
CA LYS A 31 -7.45 -27.81 -18.26
C LYS A 31 -6.34 -27.97 -19.32
N THR A 32 -5.11 -27.70 -18.93
CA THR A 32 -3.96 -28.41 -19.49
C THR A 32 -3.28 -29.16 -18.35
N ASN A 33 -3.15 -30.44 -18.59
CA ASN A 33 -2.80 -31.50 -17.66
C ASN A 33 -1.37 -31.89 -18.05
N GLU A 34 -0.36 -31.49 -17.29
CA GLU A 34 0.99 -32.03 -17.51
C GLU A 34 1.63 -32.49 -16.20
N LYS A 35 2.03 -33.75 -16.25
CA LYS A 35 2.40 -34.63 -15.15
C LYS A 35 3.81 -34.31 -14.63
N THR A 36 3.90 -34.22 -13.31
CA THR A 36 4.95 -34.77 -12.46
C THR A 36 6.20 -35.35 -13.14
N ARG A 37 7.35 -34.69 -12.92
CA ARG A 37 8.64 -35.38 -12.77
C ARG A 37 9.32 -34.93 -11.49
N LYS A 38 9.30 -35.82 -10.49
CA LYS A 38 10.13 -35.79 -9.29
C LYS A 38 11.59 -35.97 -9.71
N VAL A 39 12.50 -35.15 -9.21
CA VAL A 39 13.93 -35.50 -9.17
C VAL A 39 14.48 -35.28 -7.77
N THR A 40 15.12 -36.34 -7.31
CA THR A 40 15.64 -36.62 -5.99
C THR A 40 16.97 -35.90 -5.74
N THR A 41 17.09 -35.33 -4.54
CA THR A 41 18.26 -35.13 -3.69
C THR A 41 19.66 -35.34 -4.29
N VAL A 42 20.54 -34.33 -4.18
CA VAL A 42 21.97 -34.57 -3.91
C VAL A 42 22.48 -33.55 -2.87
N LYS A 43 22.54 -33.97 -1.61
CA LYS A 43 23.52 -33.48 -0.63
C LYS A 43 24.80 -34.27 -0.88
N LYS A 44 25.95 -33.58 -1.02
CA LYS A 44 27.30 -33.96 -0.51
C LYS A 44 28.39 -33.28 -1.36
N PHE A 45 29.04 -32.27 -0.79
CA PHE A 45 30.43 -31.94 -1.12
C PHE A 45 31.19 -31.70 0.19
N PHE A 46 31.79 -32.77 0.70
CA PHE A 46 32.96 -32.70 1.58
C PHE A 46 33.79 -33.95 1.30
N THR A 47 34.97 -33.73 0.72
CA THR A 47 36.00 -34.75 0.54
C THR A 47 37.16 -34.40 1.47
N ALA A 48 37.59 -35.41 2.22
CA ALA A 48 38.62 -35.35 3.24
C ALA A 48 40.03 -35.20 2.65
N SER A 49 40.93 -34.62 3.45
CA SER A 49 42.35 -34.94 3.42
C SER A 49 42.87 -35.00 4.85
N SER A 50 43.69 -36.02 5.15
CA SER A 50 44.06 -36.46 6.51
C SER A 50 45.55 -36.31 6.84
N ARG A 51 45.85 -36.16 8.15
CA ARG A 51 47.11 -36.34 8.93
C ARG A 51 47.93 -35.06 9.19
N ALA A 52 48.47 -34.79 10.39
CA ALA A 52 48.64 -35.56 11.63
C ALA A 52 48.84 -34.63 12.87
N GLY A 53 48.68 -35.17 14.09
CA GLY A 53 49.54 -34.80 15.23
C GLY A 53 48.94 -34.00 16.40
N ALA A 54 48.74 -34.71 17.52
CA ALA A 54 49.05 -34.30 18.90
C ALA A 54 48.11 -33.38 19.74
N LYS A 55 47.66 -34.02 20.84
CA LYS A 55 47.46 -33.54 22.23
C LYS A 55 46.16 -32.79 22.60
N LYS A 56 45.47 -33.44 23.55
CA LYS A 56 44.31 -33.01 24.33
C LYS A 56 44.52 -31.66 25.02
N ALA A 57 43.51 -30.79 24.90
CA ALA A 57 43.12 -29.84 25.94
C ALA A 57 41.58 -29.81 25.97
N GLU A 58 41.00 -30.18 27.12
CA GLU A 58 39.57 -30.01 27.38
C GLU A 58 39.27 -28.53 27.56
N ILE A 59 38.46 -27.96 26.66
CA ILE A 59 37.80 -26.68 26.87
C ILE A 59 36.30 -26.98 26.89
N GLN A 60 35.68 -26.76 28.04
CA GLN A 60 34.23 -26.77 28.19
C GLN A 60 33.65 -25.61 27.36
N GLU A 61 33.06 -25.92 26.21
CA GLU A 61 32.20 -24.95 25.51
C GLU A 61 30.88 -24.82 26.27
N ALA A 62 30.69 -23.64 26.86
CA ALA A 62 29.40 -23.19 27.34
C ALA A 62 28.41 -23.19 26.17
N LYS A 63 27.32 -23.97 26.30
CA LYS A 63 26.17 -23.89 25.42
C LYS A 63 25.67 -22.45 25.37
N ALA A 64 25.94 -21.75 24.27
CA ALA A 64 25.27 -20.51 23.96
C ALA A 64 23.76 -20.81 23.86
N PRO A 65 22.89 -20.15 24.64
CA PRO A 65 21.46 -20.34 24.49
C PRO A 65 21.06 -19.80 23.13
N SER A 66 20.56 -20.67 22.26
CA SER A 66 19.90 -20.28 21.03
C SER A 66 18.80 -19.28 21.39
N PRO A 67 18.73 -18.10 20.74
CA PRO A 67 17.66 -17.16 21.02
C PRO A 67 16.39 -17.79 20.46
N SER A 68 15.57 -18.34 21.37
CA SER A 68 14.18 -18.66 21.10
C SER A 68 13.53 -17.40 20.56
N ILE A 69 13.10 -17.43 19.30
CA ILE A 69 12.32 -16.38 18.64
C ILE A 69 10.90 -16.42 19.24
N HIS A 70 10.79 -16.04 20.51
CA HIS A 70 9.53 -15.72 21.14
C HIS A 70 9.27 -14.23 20.90
N ARG A 71 8.75 -13.96 19.69
CA ARG A 71 7.90 -12.83 19.27
C ARG A 71 8.00 -11.57 20.15
N GLN A 72 9.15 -10.91 20.16
CA GLN A 72 9.24 -9.54 20.64
C GLN A 72 8.32 -8.68 19.77
N ALA A 73 7.43 -7.91 20.39
CA ALA A 73 6.73 -6.84 19.69
C ALA A 73 7.80 -5.96 19.02
N SER A 74 7.59 -5.58 17.75
CA SER A 74 8.53 -4.69 17.07
C SER A 74 8.72 -3.43 17.90
N ILE A 75 9.96 -2.96 18.07
CA ILE A 75 10.31 -1.71 18.80
C ILE A 75 9.40 -0.55 18.35
N GLU A 76 9.09 -0.50 17.06
CA GLU A 76 8.18 0.47 16.46
C GLU A 76 6.73 0.32 16.95
N THR A 77 6.22 -0.91 17.06
CA THR A 77 4.89 -1.18 17.60
C THR A 77 4.79 -0.74 19.06
N ASP A 78 5.83 -0.97 19.86
CA ASP A 78 5.87 -0.53 21.26
C ASP A 78 5.93 1.00 21.37
N ARG A 79 6.72 1.66 20.51
CA ARG A 79 6.77 3.13 20.42
C ARG A 79 5.39 3.71 20.08
N VAL A 80 4.76 3.23 19.01
CA VAL A 80 3.42 3.67 18.58
C VAL A 80 2.38 3.41 19.67
N SER A 81 2.52 2.36 20.46
CA SER A 81 1.61 2.08 21.57
C SER A 81 1.72 3.10 22.70
N LYS A 82 2.96 3.50 23.05
CA LYS A 82 3.19 4.51 24.08
C LYS A 82 2.65 5.87 23.63
N GLU A 83 2.99 6.28 22.41
CA GLU A 83 2.51 7.52 21.79
C GLU A 83 0.97 7.55 21.76
N PHE A 84 0.34 6.46 21.31
CA PHE A 84 -1.13 6.38 21.24
C PHE A 84 -1.79 6.48 22.62
N ILE A 85 -1.27 5.77 23.63
CA ILE A 85 -1.83 5.82 25.00
C ILE A 85 -1.69 7.21 25.59
N GLU A 86 -0.55 7.87 25.37
CA GLU A 86 -0.31 9.24 25.83
C GLU A 86 -1.26 10.24 25.15
N PHE A 87 -1.39 10.16 23.83
CA PHE A 87 -2.29 11.01 23.06
C PHE A 87 -3.75 10.82 23.48
N ILE A 88 -4.23 9.58 23.53
CA ILE A 88 -5.62 9.26 23.85
C ILE A 88 -5.98 9.66 25.29
N ARG A 89 -5.02 9.72 26.22
CA ARG A 89 -5.26 10.21 27.59
C ARG A 89 -5.76 11.66 27.60
N THR A 90 -5.39 12.47 26.61
CA THR A 90 -5.88 13.86 26.47
C THR A 90 -7.39 13.94 26.26
N TYR A 91 -8.02 12.85 25.79
CA TYR A 91 -9.46 12.72 25.59
C TYR A 91 -10.20 12.16 26.81
N GLN A 92 -9.53 11.93 27.94
CA GLN A 92 -10.16 11.49 29.21
C GLN A 92 -11.01 10.21 29.03
N LYS A 93 -12.31 10.25 29.41
CA LYS A 93 -13.25 9.12 29.29
C LYS A 93 -13.46 8.63 27.85
N PRO A 94 -13.74 9.51 26.85
CA PRO A 94 -13.76 9.10 25.44
C PRO A 94 -12.48 8.39 25.01
N GLY A 95 -11.33 8.85 25.51
CA GLY A 95 -10.06 8.24 25.18
C GLY A 95 -9.92 6.79 25.66
N GLN A 96 -10.22 6.52 26.93
CA GLN A 96 -10.18 5.16 27.48
C GLN A 96 -11.09 4.20 26.71
N ASP A 97 -12.25 4.71 26.30
CA ASP A 97 -13.23 3.97 25.52
C ASP A 97 -12.70 3.61 24.12
N ILE A 98 -12.11 4.57 23.40
CA ILE A 98 -11.44 4.34 22.10
C ILE A 98 -10.33 3.30 22.25
N TYR A 99 -9.48 3.43 23.27
CA TYR A 99 -8.40 2.48 23.51
C TYR A 99 -8.92 1.05 23.70
N LYS A 100 -10.02 0.89 24.46
CA LYS A 100 -10.68 -0.41 24.63
C LYS A 100 -11.23 -0.95 23.30
N GLN A 101 -11.85 -0.10 22.49
CA GLN A 101 -12.34 -0.50 21.16
C GLN A 101 -11.21 -0.91 20.23
N CYS A 102 -10.10 -0.16 20.17
CA CYS A 102 -8.94 -0.54 19.38
C CYS A 102 -8.38 -1.91 19.81
N LYS A 103 -8.33 -2.21 21.12
CA LYS A 103 -7.90 -3.52 21.61
C LYS A 103 -8.84 -4.64 21.17
N LEU A 104 -10.15 -4.44 21.33
CA LEU A 104 -11.16 -5.41 20.92
C LEU A 104 -11.14 -5.66 19.41
N PHE A 105 -10.95 -4.60 18.61
CA PHE A 105 -10.78 -4.70 17.17
C PHE A 105 -9.55 -5.54 16.80
N LEU A 106 -8.39 -5.26 17.41
CA LEU A 106 -7.16 -6.02 17.14
C LEU A 106 -7.29 -7.50 17.49
N ASP A 107 -8.00 -7.82 18.59
CA ASP A 107 -8.31 -9.19 19.00
C ASP A 107 -9.23 -9.88 17.98
N THR A 108 -10.31 -9.20 17.59
CA THR A 108 -11.24 -9.67 16.55
C THR A 108 -10.53 -9.93 15.22
N MET A 109 -9.68 -9.01 14.77
CA MET A 109 -8.88 -9.17 13.55
C MET A 109 -7.92 -10.35 13.65
N SER A 110 -7.45 -10.71 14.85
CA SER A 110 -6.59 -11.86 15.03
C SER A 110 -7.31 -13.20 14.80
N HIS A 111 -8.61 -13.25 15.09
CA HIS A 111 -9.48 -14.40 14.82
C HIS A 111 -9.99 -14.44 13.37
N LYS A 112 -10.01 -13.29 12.69
CA LYS A 112 -10.46 -13.14 11.29
C LYS A 112 -9.33 -13.24 10.26
N ARG A 113 -8.13 -13.69 10.63
CA ARG A 113 -6.97 -13.73 9.73
C ARG A 113 -7.13 -14.65 8.53
N ASP A 114 -7.92 -15.70 8.69
CA ASP A 114 -8.15 -16.70 7.63
C ASP A 114 -9.28 -16.29 6.68
N LEU A 115 -9.98 -15.18 6.96
CA LEU A 115 -10.99 -14.62 6.07
C LEU A 115 -10.34 -13.91 4.88
N SER A 116 -11.15 -13.66 3.84
CA SER A 116 -10.71 -12.92 2.67
C SER A 116 -10.22 -11.52 3.05
N ILE A 117 -9.35 -10.94 2.20
CA ILE A 117 -8.83 -9.60 2.49
C ILE A 117 -9.94 -8.54 2.40
N GLU A 118 -10.96 -8.81 1.59
CA GLU A 118 -12.17 -7.99 1.44
C GLU A 118 -12.97 -7.97 2.76
N GLU A 119 -13.23 -9.12 3.38
CA GLU A 119 -13.92 -9.19 4.68
C GLU A 119 -13.10 -8.53 5.81
N GLN A 120 -11.78 -8.67 5.76
CA GLN A 120 -10.87 -7.99 6.70
C GLN A 120 -10.88 -6.47 6.51
N SER A 121 -10.96 -6.02 5.26
CA SER A 121 -11.10 -4.62 4.87
C SER A 121 -12.44 -4.07 5.38
N GLU A 122 -13.56 -4.73 5.10
CA GLU A 122 -14.89 -4.35 5.59
C GLU A 122 -14.91 -4.21 7.12
N CYS A 123 -14.31 -5.17 7.84
CA CYS A 123 -14.21 -5.10 9.29
C CYS A 123 -13.42 -3.86 9.79
N ALA A 124 -12.38 -3.44 9.06
CA ALA A 124 -11.62 -2.24 9.38
C ALA A 124 -12.42 -0.96 9.07
N GLN A 125 -13.16 -0.94 7.96
CA GLN A 125 -13.99 0.18 7.56
C GLN A 125 -15.17 0.40 8.51
N ASP A 126 -15.87 -0.68 8.88
CA ASP A 126 -16.92 -0.66 9.91
C ASP A 126 -16.36 -0.15 11.24
N PHE A 127 -15.15 -0.56 11.62
CA PHE A 127 -14.51 -0.08 12.82
C PHE A 127 -14.25 1.43 12.78
N TYR A 128 -13.72 1.97 11.66
CA TYR A 128 -13.51 3.41 11.53
C TYR A 128 -14.81 4.19 11.67
N GLN A 129 -15.86 3.77 10.97
CA GLN A 129 -17.16 4.41 11.02
C GLN A 129 -17.74 4.39 12.44
N ASN A 130 -17.73 3.22 13.10
CA ASN A 130 -18.24 3.06 14.46
C ASN A 130 -17.49 3.92 15.49
N VAL A 131 -16.16 4.04 15.40
CA VAL A 131 -15.38 4.87 16.32
C VAL A 131 -15.65 6.36 16.07
N ALA A 132 -15.69 6.80 14.81
CA ALA A 132 -15.98 8.17 14.44
C ALA A 132 -17.39 8.60 14.89
N ASP A 133 -18.40 7.79 14.59
CA ASP A 133 -19.79 8.05 14.99
C ASP A 133 -19.94 8.11 16.50
N ARG A 134 -19.27 7.21 17.23
CA ARG A 134 -19.33 7.19 18.69
C ARG A 134 -18.65 8.40 19.33
N LEU A 135 -17.55 8.87 18.75
CA LEU A 135 -16.88 10.11 19.16
C LEU A 135 -17.80 11.32 18.99
N GLN A 136 -18.53 11.39 17.88
CA GLN A 136 -19.41 12.52 17.57
C GLN A 136 -20.76 12.45 18.31
N THR A 137 -21.44 11.31 18.27
CA THR A 137 -22.82 11.16 18.79
C THR A 137 -22.85 11.03 20.31
N ARG A 138 -22.05 10.11 20.87
CA ARG A 138 -22.07 9.79 22.31
C ARG A 138 -21.25 10.77 23.13
N TRP A 139 -20.06 11.11 22.64
CA TRP A 139 -19.11 11.94 23.39
C TRP A 139 -19.10 13.41 22.97
N LYS A 140 -19.80 13.76 21.88
CA LYS A 140 -19.93 15.15 21.36
C LYS A 140 -18.56 15.84 21.19
N VAL A 141 -17.55 15.08 20.75
CA VAL A 141 -16.21 15.60 20.51
C VAL A 141 -16.24 16.49 19.26
N PRO A 142 -15.61 17.67 19.28
CA PRO A 142 -15.55 18.57 18.12
C PRO A 142 -14.95 17.88 16.88
N PRO A 143 -15.46 18.14 15.66
CA PRO A 143 -15.02 17.46 14.44
C PRO A 143 -13.50 17.48 14.20
N GLU A 144 -12.84 18.62 14.43
CA GLU A 144 -11.38 18.76 14.28
C GLU A 144 -10.59 17.83 15.21
N LYS A 145 -11.12 17.59 16.42
CA LYS A 145 -10.51 16.65 17.37
C LYS A 145 -10.83 15.20 17.00
N VAL A 146 -11.98 14.95 16.39
CA VAL A 146 -12.33 13.61 15.88
C VAL A 146 -11.37 13.21 14.77
N GLU A 147 -11.08 14.10 13.81
CA GLU A 147 -10.13 13.80 12.73
C GLU A 147 -8.75 13.42 13.28
N LYS A 148 -8.20 14.23 14.20
CA LYS A 148 -6.92 13.93 14.86
C LYS A 148 -6.94 12.63 15.65
N ALA A 149 -8.07 12.29 16.29
CA ALA A 149 -8.21 11.03 17.00
C ALA A 149 -8.26 9.84 16.04
N MET A 150 -8.98 9.96 14.92
CA MET A 150 -9.07 8.91 13.90
C MET A 150 -7.71 8.66 13.22
N ASP A 151 -6.93 9.70 13.01
CA ASP A 151 -5.56 9.59 12.51
C ASP A 151 -4.67 8.74 13.43
N GLU A 152 -4.70 9.01 14.73
CA GLU A 152 -3.93 8.24 15.73
C GLU A 152 -4.48 6.81 15.89
N VAL A 153 -5.78 6.62 15.71
CA VAL A 153 -6.41 5.29 15.68
C VAL A 153 -5.91 4.48 14.48
N GLU A 154 -5.93 5.04 13.26
CA GLU A 154 -5.39 4.41 12.05
C GLU A 154 -3.92 4.05 12.26
N LYS A 155 -3.10 5.00 12.70
CA LYS A 155 -1.67 4.78 12.98
C LYS A 155 -1.47 3.62 13.95
N TYR A 156 -2.22 3.57 15.04
CA TYR A 156 -2.10 2.53 16.06
C TYR A 156 -2.51 1.12 15.57
N ILE A 157 -3.64 1.01 14.87
CA ILE A 157 -4.14 -0.30 14.42
C ILE A 157 -3.35 -0.80 13.20
N MET A 158 -3.05 0.07 12.23
CA MET A 158 -2.39 -0.32 10.99
C MET A 158 -0.93 -0.67 11.20
N THR A 159 -0.21 0.01 12.11
CA THR A 159 1.15 -0.40 12.49
C THR A 159 1.21 -1.85 13.00
N ARG A 160 0.16 -2.32 13.67
CA ARG A 160 0.08 -3.69 14.20
C ARG A 160 -0.40 -4.71 13.18
N GLN A 161 -1.37 -4.31 12.35
CA GLN A 161 -1.98 -5.20 11.37
C GLN A 161 -1.16 -5.32 10.08
N TYR A 162 -0.29 -4.35 9.77
CA TYR A 162 0.47 -4.26 8.52
C TYR A 162 1.07 -5.61 8.07
N LYS A 163 1.74 -6.34 8.97
CA LYS A 163 2.36 -7.64 8.67
C LYS A 163 1.39 -8.77 8.29
N TYR A 164 0.09 -8.59 8.50
CA TYR A 164 -0.94 -9.58 8.18
C TYR A 164 -1.79 -9.15 6.98
N VAL A 165 -1.97 -7.85 6.78
CA VAL A 165 -2.90 -7.33 5.76
C VAL A 165 -2.21 -6.69 4.55
N PHE A 166 -0.90 -6.42 4.61
CA PHE A 166 -0.14 -5.91 3.47
C PHE A 166 0.41 -7.05 2.64
N CYS A 167 0.10 -7.07 1.33
CA CYS A 167 0.47 -8.13 0.40
C CYS A 167 0.20 -9.55 0.95
N PRO A 168 -1.07 -9.88 1.30
CA PRO A 168 -1.39 -11.20 1.85
C PRO A 168 -1.12 -12.31 0.82
N GLU A 169 -0.61 -13.46 1.27
CA GLU A 169 -0.36 -14.62 0.40
C GLU A 169 -1.64 -15.20 -0.24
N THR A 170 -2.80 -14.84 0.30
CA THR A 170 -4.12 -15.26 -0.20
C THR A 170 -4.60 -14.46 -1.41
N THR A 171 -3.96 -13.34 -1.74
CA THR A 171 -4.34 -12.46 -2.87
C THR A 171 -3.41 -12.63 -4.06
N ASP A 172 -3.70 -11.94 -5.16
CA ASP A 172 -2.81 -11.84 -6.32
C ASP A 172 -1.92 -10.59 -6.30
N ASP A 173 -1.81 -9.89 -5.16
CA ASP A 173 -1.09 -8.62 -5.04
C ASP A 173 0.39 -8.77 -5.44
N GLU A 174 1.08 -9.81 -4.95
CA GLU A 174 2.48 -10.07 -5.32
C GLU A 174 2.65 -10.37 -6.83
N LYS A 175 1.70 -11.10 -7.42
CA LYS A 175 1.73 -11.41 -8.86
C LYS A 175 1.58 -10.13 -9.68
N LYS A 176 0.66 -9.24 -9.27
CA LYS A 176 0.44 -7.92 -9.88
C LYS A 176 1.65 -7.01 -9.70
N ASP A 177 2.29 -7.01 -8.53
CA ASP A 177 3.53 -6.28 -8.28
C ASP A 177 4.64 -6.70 -9.25
N LEU A 178 4.88 -8.01 -9.37
CA LEU A 178 5.89 -8.54 -10.30
C LEU A 178 5.55 -8.22 -11.76
N ALA A 179 4.27 -8.27 -12.14
CA ALA A 179 3.83 -7.94 -13.49
C ALA A 179 4.08 -6.46 -13.82
N VAL A 180 3.65 -5.55 -12.95
CA VAL A 180 3.85 -4.10 -13.11
C VAL A 180 5.32 -3.74 -13.07
N GLN A 181 6.10 -4.30 -12.15
CA GLN A 181 7.54 -4.06 -12.08
C GLN A 181 8.27 -4.47 -13.36
N LYS A 182 7.93 -5.64 -13.92
CA LYS A 182 8.47 -6.11 -15.21
C LYS A 182 8.03 -5.21 -16.36
N ARG A 183 6.77 -4.75 -16.35
CA ARG A 183 6.24 -3.85 -17.37
C ARG A 183 6.96 -2.51 -17.36
N ILE A 184 7.13 -1.87 -16.19
CA ILE A 184 7.87 -0.61 -16.05
C ILE A 184 9.31 -0.79 -16.52
N ARG A 185 9.98 -1.88 -16.10
CA ARG A 185 11.36 -2.18 -16.54
C ARG A 185 11.50 -2.32 -18.05
N ALA A 186 10.50 -2.90 -18.73
CA ALA A 186 10.50 -3.03 -20.19
C ALA A 186 10.27 -1.68 -20.93
N LEU A 187 9.80 -0.65 -20.22
CA LEU A 187 9.54 0.70 -20.75
C LEU A 187 10.69 1.67 -20.45
N HIS A 188 11.89 1.17 -20.12
CA HIS A 188 13.06 2.00 -19.79
C HIS A 188 13.49 2.96 -20.93
N TRP A 189 13.05 2.70 -22.16
CA TRP A 189 13.36 3.49 -23.36
C TRP A 189 12.44 4.72 -23.54
N VAL A 190 11.36 4.82 -22.77
CA VAL A 190 10.41 5.94 -22.87
C VAL A 190 11.09 7.24 -22.43
N THR A 191 10.97 8.29 -23.25
CA THR A 191 11.54 9.60 -22.97
C THR A 191 10.46 10.61 -22.54
N PRO A 192 10.82 11.71 -21.85
CA PRO A 192 9.89 12.79 -21.50
C PRO A 192 9.12 13.34 -22.72
N GLN A 193 9.80 13.45 -23.87
CA GLN A 193 9.23 14.01 -25.09
C GLN A 193 8.12 13.13 -25.68
N MET A 194 8.23 11.80 -25.55
CA MET A 194 7.19 10.86 -26.01
C MET A 194 5.89 10.99 -25.22
N LEU A 195 6.00 11.40 -23.95
CA LEU A 195 4.88 11.61 -23.04
C LEU A 195 4.43 13.08 -23.02
N CYS A 196 5.06 13.97 -23.80
CA CYS A 196 4.81 15.41 -23.77
C CYS A 196 4.95 16.02 -22.35
N VAL A 197 5.93 15.54 -21.57
CA VAL A 197 6.16 15.98 -20.19
C VAL A 197 6.73 17.40 -20.21
N PRO A 198 6.08 18.38 -19.54
CA PRO A 198 6.52 19.78 -19.54
C PRO A 198 7.57 20.03 -18.45
N VAL A 199 8.63 19.21 -18.43
CA VAL A 199 9.72 19.26 -17.45
C VAL A 199 11.05 19.21 -18.20
N SER A 200 11.93 20.18 -17.94
CA SER A 200 13.28 20.21 -18.50
C SER A 200 14.32 19.84 -17.44
N GLU A 201 14.77 18.59 -17.45
CA GLU A 201 15.81 18.08 -16.55
C GLU A 201 17.21 18.68 -16.81
N GLU A 202 17.38 19.47 -17.87
CA GLU A 202 18.61 20.24 -18.12
C GLU A 202 18.82 21.34 -17.07
N ILE A 203 17.73 21.81 -16.44
CA ILE A 203 17.76 22.78 -15.36
C ILE A 203 18.09 22.03 -14.05
N PRO A 204 19.21 22.32 -13.37
CA PRO A 204 19.62 21.57 -12.17
C PRO A 204 18.55 21.55 -11.06
N GLU A 205 17.86 22.66 -10.84
CA GLU A 205 16.79 22.75 -9.84
C GLU A 205 15.60 21.83 -10.17
N VAL A 206 15.26 21.69 -11.46
CA VAL A 206 14.20 20.80 -11.94
C VAL A 206 14.62 19.34 -11.78
N SER A 207 15.86 19.01 -12.15
CA SER A 207 16.44 17.68 -11.93
C SER A 207 16.39 17.28 -10.45
N ASP A 208 16.72 18.20 -9.53
CA ASP A 208 16.63 17.97 -8.09
C ASP A 208 15.18 17.70 -7.63
N MET A 209 14.19 18.40 -8.20
CA MET A 209 12.77 18.13 -7.91
C MET A 209 12.33 16.75 -8.42
N VAL A 210 12.77 16.35 -9.62
CA VAL A 210 12.49 15.04 -10.20
C VAL A 210 13.06 13.92 -9.31
N VAL A 211 14.31 14.06 -8.85
CA VAL A 211 14.94 13.09 -7.94
C VAL A 211 14.20 13.01 -6.60
N LYS A 212 13.75 14.15 -6.04
CA LYS A 212 12.93 14.17 -4.82
C LYS A 212 11.59 13.46 -5.01
N ALA A 213 10.90 13.72 -6.12
CA ALA A 213 9.64 13.06 -6.46
C ALA A 213 9.80 11.53 -6.57
N ILE A 214 10.86 11.08 -7.27
CA ILE A 214 11.21 9.65 -7.37
C ILE A 214 11.49 9.06 -5.98
N THR A 215 12.21 9.80 -5.14
CA THR A 215 12.54 9.35 -3.78
C THR A 215 11.28 9.16 -2.93
N ASP A 216 10.36 10.14 -2.95
CA ASP A 216 9.12 10.06 -2.17
C ASP A 216 8.23 8.89 -2.61
N ILE A 217 8.08 8.65 -3.92
CA ILE A 217 7.25 7.54 -4.40
C ILE A 217 7.86 6.17 -4.08
N ILE A 218 9.20 6.06 -4.04
CA ILE A 218 9.89 4.86 -3.58
C ILE A 218 9.72 4.70 -2.06
N GLU A 219 9.83 5.80 -1.29
CA GLU A 219 9.73 5.79 0.17
C GLU A 219 8.32 5.37 0.66
N MET A 220 7.28 5.51 -0.17
CA MET A 220 5.92 5.03 0.12
C MET A 220 5.90 3.60 0.66
N ASP A 221 6.69 2.70 0.08
CA ASP A 221 6.71 1.29 0.47
C ASP A 221 7.29 1.05 1.87
N SER A 222 8.15 1.97 2.35
CA SER A 222 8.74 1.92 3.69
C SER A 222 7.74 2.27 4.80
N LYS A 223 6.63 2.93 4.47
CA LYS A 223 5.62 3.36 5.44
C LYS A 223 4.67 2.21 5.76
N ARG A 224 4.21 2.12 7.00
CA ARG A 224 3.22 1.10 7.42
C ARG A 224 1.80 1.64 7.47
N VAL A 225 1.63 2.92 7.77
CA VAL A 225 0.33 3.55 7.94
C VAL A 225 -0.17 4.05 6.58
N PRO A 226 -1.44 3.79 6.19
CA PRO A 226 -2.00 4.30 4.93
C PRO A 226 -1.86 5.82 4.77
N ARG A 227 -2.13 6.60 5.82
CA ARG A 227 -1.89 8.05 5.83
C ARG A 227 -0.46 8.43 5.46
N ASP A 228 0.54 7.74 6.03
CA ASP A 228 1.95 8.06 5.75
C ASP A 228 2.33 7.69 4.31
N LYS A 229 1.71 6.65 3.73
CA LYS A 229 1.84 6.32 2.31
C LYS A 229 1.24 7.40 1.41
N LEU A 230 0.04 7.87 1.75
CA LEU A 230 -0.59 9.01 1.06
C LEU A 230 0.28 10.27 1.16
N ALA A 231 0.89 10.53 2.31
CA ALA A 231 1.80 11.66 2.47
C ALA A 231 3.02 11.59 1.52
N CYS A 232 3.56 10.39 1.26
CA CYS A 232 4.60 10.19 0.25
C CYS A 232 4.09 10.52 -1.17
N ILE A 233 2.88 10.07 -1.52
CA ILE A 233 2.26 10.39 -2.82
C ILE A 233 2.05 11.91 -2.95
N THR A 234 1.53 12.56 -1.91
CA THR A 234 1.30 14.01 -1.87
C THR A 234 2.62 14.80 -1.99
N LYS A 235 3.69 14.38 -1.31
CA LYS A 235 5.01 15.00 -1.45
C LYS A 235 5.58 14.83 -2.85
N CYS A 236 5.51 13.62 -3.41
CA CYS A 236 5.90 13.34 -4.79
C CYS A 236 5.17 14.29 -5.76
N SER A 237 3.85 14.40 -5.66
CA SER A 237 3.05 15.31 -6.49
C SER A 237 3.47 16.77 -6.31
N LYS A 238 3.72 17.24 -5.08
CA LYS A 238 4.18 18.61 -4.83
C LYS A 238 5.53 18.90 -5.48
N HIS A 239 6.46 17.94 -5.48
CA HIS A 239 7.72 18.06 -6.20
C HIS A 239 7.52 18.10 -7.71
N ILE A 240 6.57 17.31 -8.25
CA ILE A 240 6.16 17.38 -9.67
C ILE A 240 5.63 18.78 -10.01
N PHE A 241 4.70 19.33 -9.23
CA PHE A 241 4.15 20.67 -9.47
C PHE A 241 5.25 21.74 -9.46
N ASN A 242 6.21 21.65 -8.54
CA ASN A 242 7.34 22.56 -8.49
C ASN A 242 8.25 22.42 -9.73
N ALA A 243 8.55 21.19 -10.16
CA ALA A 243 9.35 20.93 -11.36
C ALA A 243 8.71 21.54 -12.62
N ILE A 244 7.40 21.37 -12.79
CA ILE A 244 6.64 21.94 -13.92
C ILE A 244 6.62 23.46 -13.82
N LYS A 245 6.36 24.02 -12.63
CA LYS A 245 6.32 25.46 -12.41
C LYS A 245 7.64 26.14 -12.75
N ILE A 246 8.77 25.55 -12.39
CA ILE A 246 10.11 26.08 -12.72
C ILE A 246 10.38 25.98 -14.23
N THR A 247 9.89 24.92 -14.89
CA THR A 247 10.12 24.73 -16.33
C THR A 247 9.25 25.66 -17.18
N LYS A 248 7.95 25.79 -16.86
CA LYS A 248 6.98 26.57 -17.65
C LYS A 248 6.86 28.03 -17.20
N ASN A 249 7.35 28.38 -16.01
CA ASN A 249 7.08 29.64 -15.31
C ASN A 249 5.58 29.93 -15.07
N GLU A 250 4.73 28.91 -15.13
CA GLU A 250 3.28 28.99 -14.95
C GLU A 250 2.78 27.87 -14.02
N PRO A 251 1.65 28.04 -13.34
CA PRO A 251 1.03 26.95 -12.58
C PRO A 251 0.70 25.76 -13.49
N ALA A 252 1.04 24.55 -13.06
CA ALA A 252 0.77 23.35 -13.84
C ALA A 252 -0.74 23.05 -13.91
N SER A 253 -1.21 22.63 -15.09
CA SER A 253 -2.55 22.08 -15.26
C SER A 253 -2.59 20.57 -14.93
N ALA A 254 -3.79 19.99 -14.91
CA ALA A 254 -3.95 18.53 -14.80
C ALA A 254 -3.32 17.79 -16.00
N ASP A 255 -3.39 18.38 -17.20
CA ASP A 255 -2.81 17.84 -18.43
C ASP A 255 -1.28 17.86 -18.40
N ASP A 256 -0.68 18.78 -17.64
CA ASP A 256 0.76 18.81 -17.38
C ASP A 256 1.17 17.78 -16.31
N PHE A 257 0.29 17.55 -15.32
CA PHE A 257 0.59 16.75 -14.14
C PHE A 257 0.65 15.24 -14.44
N LEU A 258 -0.39 14.66 -15.04
CA LEU A 258 -0.49 13.21 -15.21
C LEU A 258 0.64 12.61 -16.05
N PRO A 259 1.05 13.18 -17.20
CA PRO A 259 2.19 12.67 -17.96
C PRO A 259 3.49 12.73 -17.16
N THR A 260 3.66 13.77 -16.35
CA THR A 260 4.83 13.91 -15.47
C THR A 260 4.82 12.86 -14.37
N LEU A 261 3.67 12.57 -13.75
CA LEU A 261 3.54 11.49 -12.76
C LEU A 261 3.84 10.12 -13.37
N ILE A 262 3.32 9.82 -14.57
CA ILE A 262 3.64 8.60 -15.31
C ILE A 262 5.15 8.50 -15.52
N TYR A 263 5.79 9.59 -15.94
CA TYR A 263 7.24 9.64 -16.14
C TYR A 263 8.03 9.35 -14.84
N ILE A 264 7.64 9.96 -13.71
CA ILE A 264 8.25 9.70 -12.40
C ILE A 264 8.09 8.24 -11.99
N VAL A 265 6.91 7.63 -12.18
CA VAL A 265 6.67 6.21 -11.86
C VAL A 265 7.51 5.30 -12.77
N LEU A 266 7.64 5.64 -14.06
CA LEU A 266 8.48 4.88 -14.99
C LEU A 266 9.96 4.92 -14.61
N LYS A 267 10.46 6.09 -14.18
CA LYS A 267 11.85 6.26 -13.73
C LYS A 267 12.12 5.61 -12.38
N GLY A 268 11.20 5.75 -11.43
CA GLY A 268 11.36 5.23 -10.08
C GLY A 268 11.14 3.72 -9.96
N ASN A 269 10.25 3.15 -10.78
CA ASN A 269 9.75 1.78 -10.67
C ASN A 269 9.47 1.39 -9.19
N PRO A 270 8.49 2.06 -8.54
CA PRO A 270 8.29 1.96 -7.10
C PRO A 270 8.09 0.50 -6.64
N PRO A 271 8.74 0.07 -5.54
CA PRO A 271 8.62 -1.29 -5.05
C PRO A 271 7.18 -1.57 -4.60
N ARG A 272 6.69 -2.77 -4.94
CA ARG A 272 5.38 -3.29 -4.52
C ARG A 272 4.22 -2.30 -4.79
N LEU A 273 4.25 -1.64 -5.95
CA LEU A 273 3.32 -0.56 -6.30
C LEU A 273 1.85 -0.99 -6.19
N GLN A 274 1.50 -2.18 -6.69
CA GLN A 274 0.12 -2.69 -6.66
C GLN A 274 -0.31 -3.04 -5.23
N SER A 275 0.55 -3.69 -4.44
CA SER A 275 0.27 -3.94 -3.03
C SER A 275 0.07 -2.63 -2.24
N ASN A 276 0.84 -1.58 -2.54
CA ASN A 276 0.69 -0.28 -1.90
C ASN A 276 -0.65 0.38 -2.24
N ILE A 277 -1.03 0.41 -3.53
CA ILE A 277 -2.32 0.96 -3.98
C ILE A 277 -3.47 0.20 -3.30
N GLN A 278 -3.47 -1.13 -3.40
CA GLN A 278 -4.51 -1.97 -2.82
C GLN A 278 -4.59 -1.83 -1.29
N TYR A 279 -3.45 -1.73 -0.61
CA TYR A 279 -3.41 -1.54 0.84
C TYR A 279 -4.05 -0.20 1.25
N ILE A 280 -3.76 0.89 0.53
CA ILE A 280 -4.38 2.20 0.77
C ILE A 280 -5.88 2.12 0.50
N THR A 281 -6.30 1.54 -0.64
CA THR A 281 -7.71 1.37 -1.00
C THR A 281 -8.50 0.61 0.05
N ARG A 282 -7.92 -0.46 0.61
CA ARG A 282 -8.60 -1.33 1.58
C ARG A 282 -8.62 -0.75 2.99
N PHE A 283 -7.53 -0.12 3.45
CA PHE A 283 -7.33 0.14 4.89
C PHE A 283 -7.17 1.62 5.29
N CYS A 284 -7.10 2.54 4.33
CA CYS A 284 -7.15 3.97 4.64
C CYS A 284 -8.54 4.36 5.14
N ASN A 285 -8.59 5.34 6.03
CA ASN A 285 -9.84 6.02 6.37
C ASN A 285 -10.47 6.65 5.11
N PRO A 286 -11.71 6.29 4.72
CA PRO A 286 -12.33 6.74 3.47
C PRO A 286 -12.51 8.25 3.38
N SER A 287 -12.70 8.94 4.51
CA SER A 287 -12.85 10.40 4.51
C SER A 287 -11.66 11.11 3.88
N ARG A 288 -10.45 10.53 4.02
CA ARG A 288 -9.20 11.05 3.45
C ARG A 288 -9.05 10.77 1.95
N LEU A 289 -9.65 9.68 1.45
CA LEU A 289 -9.61 9.37 0.02
C LEU A 289 -10.70 10.11 -0.77
N MET A 290 -11.84 10.38 -0.12
CA MET A 290 -12.98 11.06 -0.76
C MET A 290 -12.86 12.58 -0.78
N THR A 291 -11.95 13.17 0.01
CA THR A 291 -11.80 14.62 0.13
C THR A 291 -10.34 15.05 0.18
N GLY A 292 -10.06 16.26 -0.31
CA GLY A 292 -8.75 16.89 -0.20
C GLY A 292 -7.74 16.50 -1.28
N GLU A 293 -6.51 17.00 -1.11
CA GLU A 293 -5.42 16.81 -2.07
C GLU A 293 -4.91 15.35 -2.12
N ASP A 294 -4.92 14.65 -0.99
CA ASP A 294 -4.45 13.25 -0.88
C ASP A 294 -5.26 12.33 -1.81
N GLY A 295 -6.60 12.45 -1.81
CA GLY A 295 -7.49 11.67 -2.67
C GLY A 295 -7.29 11.98 -4.16
N TYR A 296 -7.08 13.25 -4.51
CA TYR A 296 -6.79 13.65 -5.89
C TYR A 296 -5.47 13.03 -6.40
N TYR A 297 -4.38 13.12 -5.62
CA TYR A 297 -3.10 12.55 -6.03
C TYR A 297 -3.13 11.03 -6.06
N PHE A 298 -3.82 10.38 -5.11
CA PHE A 298 -3.99 8.93 -5.12
C PHE A 298 -4.79 8.46 -6.34
N THR A 299 -5.81 9.20 -6.77
CA THR A 299 -6.61 8.85 -7.95
C THR A 299 -5.81 8.96 -9.26
N ASN A 300 -4.83 9.86 -9.31
CA ASN A 300 -3.97 10.03 -10.49
C ASN A 300 -2.83 8.97 -10.56
N LEU A 301 -2.46 8.37 -9.44
CA LEU A 301 -1.42 7.34 -9.34
C LEU A 301 -1.94 5.96 -9.80
#